data_AF-O76588-F1
#
_entry.id   AF-O76588-F1
#
_cell.length_a   1.000
_cell.length_b   1.000
_cell.length_c   1.000
_cell.angle_alpha   90.00
_cell.angle_beta   90.00
_cell.angle_gamma   90.00
#
_symmetry.space_group_name_H-M   'P 1'
#
loop_
_entity.id
_entity.type
_entity.pdbx_description
1 polymer ?
#
loop_
_entity_poly.entity_id
_entity_poly.type
_entity_poly.pdbx_seq_one_letter_code
_entity_poly.pdbx_strand_id
1 'polypeptide(L)'
;MYTTLSVSFYFKMNIFWSFIVIALVMGFTESCMRTVPPDDAYIPVTSAPGETEMPGEMLTTIAMEVTTEKVCEATSTATCPDLANFFISPTEIIQQDGCPYLKCQGSKLPTPLSAYDVTEIPPPDASYETTAFNINPPTTDAELGGSFINYFGIICDGTDWKITKYPNGIAYQVAGNFVTVGDDGSFDGKKTMLGAIQW
;
A
#
# COMPACT_ATOMS: atom_id res chain seq x y z
N MET A 1 -33.77 -25.66 8.60
CA MET A 1 -33.42 -24.62 7.62
C MET A 1 -31.92 -24.26 7.65
N TYR A 2 -31.03 -25.20 8.02
CA TYR A 2 -29.59 -24.92 8.18
C TYR A 2 -28.74 -25.33 6.97
N THR A 3 -29.32 -26.09 6.02
CA THR A 3 -28.56 -26.68 4.91
C THR A 3 -28.32 -25.71 3.75
N THR A 4 -29.11 -24.64 3.61
CA THR A 4 -28.93 -23.67 2.50
C THR A 4 -27.85 -22.63 2.79
N LEU A 5 -27.61 -22.29 4.07
CA LEU A 5 -26.59 -21.31 4.46
C LEU A 5 -25.18 -21.83 4.22
N SER A 6 -24.90 -23.10 4.54
CA SER A 6 -23.57 -23.68 4.33
C SER A 6 -23.20 -23.69 2.85
N VAL A 7 -24.13 -24.05 1.95
CA VAL A 7 -23.85 -24.08 0.50
C VAL A 7 -23.53 -22.68 -0.04
N SER A 8 -24.21 -21.63 0.44
CA SER A 8 -23.97 -20.25 -0.01
C SER A 8 -22.62 -19.70 0.45
N PHE A 9 -22.19 -20.02 1.67
CA PHE A 9 -20.84 -19.66 2.15
C PHE A 9 -19.74 -20.41 1.39
N TYR A 10 -19.91 -21.71 1.15
CA TYR A 10 -18.94 -22.47 0.36
C TYR A 10 -18.85 -21.97 -1.09
N PHE A 11 -19.95 -21.58 -1.72
CA PHE A 11 -19.91 -21.03 -3.08
C PHE A 11 -19.27 -19.64 -3.16
N LYS A 12 -19.53 -18.77 -2.17
CA LYS A 12 -18.95 -17.41 -2.11
C LYS A 12 -17.44 -17.40 -1.81
N MET A 13 -17.00 -18.22 -0.85
CA MET A 13 -15.57 -18.39 -0.55
C MET A 13 -14.82 -18.95 -1.77
N ASN A 14 -15.46 -19.86 -2.52
CA ASN A 14 -14.85 -20.50 -3.68
C ASN A 14 -14.62 -19.52 -4.85
N ILE A 15 -15.47 -18.51 -5.04
CA ILE A 15 -15.27 -17.52 -6.11
C ILE A 15 -14.04 -16.63 -5.82
N PHE A 16 -13.95 -16.05 -4.62
CA PHE A 16 -12.78 -15.24 -4.24
C PHE A 16 -11.49 -16.05 -4.26
N TRP A 17 -11.52 -17.29 -3.77
CA TRP A 17 -10.35 -18.14 -3.75
C TRP A 17 -9.92 -18.58 -5.16
N SER A 18 -10.89 -18.84 -6.06
CA SER A 18 -10.59 -19.20 -7.45
C SER A 18 -9.95 -18.04 -8.22
N PHE A 19 -10.38 -16.79 -7.98
CA PHE A 19 -9.70 -15.61 -8.56
C PHE A 19 -8.26 -15.46 -8.04
N ILE A 20 -8.02 -15.70 -6.74
CA ILE A 20 -6.67 -15.66 -6.15
C ILE A 20 -5.77 -16.74 -6.74
N VAL A 21 -6.26 -17.98 -6.89
CA VAL A 21 -5.48 -19.09 -7.45
C VAL A 21 -5.17 -18.85 -8.93
N ILE A 22 -6.13 -18.34 -9.72
CA ILE A 22 -5.90 -18.02 -11.14
C ILE A 22 -4.89 -16.86 -11.28
N ALA A 23 -4.97 -15.84 -10.42
CA ALA A 23 -3.99 -14.75 -10.39
C ALA A 23 -2.58 -15.26 -10.03
N LEU A 24 -2.47 -16.18 -9.06
CA LEU A 24 -1.19 -16.79 -8.67
C LEU A 24 -0.57 -17.60 -9.81
N VAL A 25 -1.35 -18.38 -10.57
CA VAL A 25 -0.80 -19.20 -11.67
C VAL A 25 -0.31 -18.32 -12.84
N MET A 26 -0.93 -17.16 -13.07
CA MET A 26 -0.49 -16.23 -14.12
C MET A 26 0.71 -15.35 -13.73
N GLY A 27 1.14 -15.35 -12.46
CA GLY A 27 2.27 -14.54 -11.98
C GLY A 27 3.66 -15.18 -12.11
N PHE A 28 3.77 -16.44 -12.52
CA PHE A 28 5.05 -17.19 -12.52
C PHE A 28 5.75 -17.28 -13.88
N THR A 29 5.73 -16.23 -14.70
CA THR A 29 6.58 -16.18 -15.91
C THR A 29 7.69 -15.13 -15.74
N GLU A 30 8.91 -15.63 -15.63
CA GLU A 30 10.18 -14.94 -15.94
C GLU A 30 10.69 -13.89 -14.93
N SER A 31 11.16 -14.36 -13.77
CA SER A 31 12.14 -13.60 -12.98
C SER A 31 13.52 -13.73 -13.65
N CYS A 32 13.87 -12.73 -14.45
CA CYS A 32 15.20 -12.57 -15.01
C CYS A 32 16.24 -12.49 -13.89
N MET A 33 17.21 -13.42 -13.91
CA MET A 33 18.37 -13.39 -13.01
C MET A 33 19.15 -12.10 -13.25
N ARG A 34 19.20 -11.23 -12.23
CA ARG A 34 19.95 -9.98 -12.29
C ARG A 34 21.43 -10.28 -12.01
N THR A 35 22.24 -10.27 -13.06
CA THR A 35 23.70 -10.39 -12.98
C THR A 35 24.27 -9.22 -12.17
N VAL A 36 24.91 -9.53 -11.03
CA VAL A 36 25.71 -8.58 -10.25
C VAL A 36 27.04 -8.36 -10.98
N PRO A 37 27.41 -7.14 -11.38
CA PRO A 37 28.74 -6.85 -11.91
C PRO A 37 29.77 -6.85 -10.77
N PRO A 38 30.88 -7.59 -10.88
CA PRO A 38 31.95 -7.58 -9.90
C PRO A 38 33.12 -6.74 -10.39
N ASP A 39 33.16 -5.43 -10.13
CA ASP A 39 34.33 -4.62 -10.53
C ASP A 39 34.51 -3.39 -9.61
N ASP A 40 34.91 -3.61 -8.36
CA ASP A 40 35.66 -2.60 -7.61
C ASP A 40 36.96 -3.25 -7.12
N ALA A 41 37.86 -3.46 -8.07
CA ALA A 41 39.26 -3.79 -7.82
C ALA A 41 39.90 -2.63 -7.07
N TYR A 42 39.86 -2.70 -5.74
CA TYR A 42 40.53 -1.77 -4.84
C TYR A 42 42.04 -1.81 -5.11
N ILE A 43 42.55 -0.74 -5.71
CA ILE A 43 43.96 -0.55 -5.99
C ILE A 43 44.66 -0.22 -4.66
N PRO A 44 45.64 -1.01 -4.22
CA PRO A 44 46.36 -0.73 -2.99
C PRO A 44 47.20 0.53 -3.19
N VAL A 45 46.90 1.57 -2.42
CA VAL A 45 47.68 2.80 -2.36
C VAL A 45 49.03 2.46 -1.72
N THR A 46 50.07 2.39 -2.55
CA THR A 46 51.46 2.25 -2.12
C THR A 46 51.89 3.48 -1.33
N SER A 47 52.42 3.19 -0.15
CA SER A 47 53.08 4.06 0.81
C SER A 47 54.10 5.04 0.21
N ALA A 48 54.04 6.30 0.65
CA ALA A 48 55.19 7.18 0.75
C ALA A 48 55.28 7.67 2.20
N PRO A 49 56.32 7.29 2.98
CA PRO A 49 56.59 7.86 4.28
C PRO A 49 57.26 9.22 4.07
N GLY A 50 56.47 10.29 4.11
CA GLY A 50 56.97 11.65 4.24
C GLY A 50 56.99 12.03 5.72
N GLU A 51 58.09 11.73 6.40
CA GLU A 51 58.39 12.26 7.73
C GLU A 51 58.52 13.78 7.60
N THR A 52 57.56 14.54 8.10
CA THR A 52 57.77 15.97 8.37
C THR A 52 57.04 16.33 9.64
N GLU A 53 57.84 16.45 10.69
CA GLU A 53 57.47 16.93 12.01
C GLU A 53 56.88 18.34 11.91
N MET A 54 55.58 18.49 12.20
CA MET A 54 55.07 19.72 12.79
C MET A 54 53.96 19.39 13.79
N PRO A 55 54.13 19.74 15.08
CA PRO A 55 53.09 19.59 16.09
C PRO A 55 52.13 20.79 15.96
N GLY A 56 51.14 20.65 15.07
CA GLY A 56 50.04 21.59 14.96
C GLY A 56 48.78 20.94 15.51
N GLU A 57 48.35 21.37 16.68
CA GLU A 57 47.13 20.93 17.38
C GLU A 57 45.87 21.17 16.53
N MET A 58 45.51 20.24 15.64
CA MET A 58 44.24 20.29 14.93
C MET A 58 43.20 19.46 15.69
N LEU A 59 42.43 20.16 16.54
CA LEU A 59 41.17 19.70 17.11
C LEU A 59 40.30 19.10 16.01
N THR A 60 40.26 17.77 15.95
CA THR A 60 39.47 17.03 14.97
C THR A 60 38.03 17.04 15.48
N THR A 61 37.30 18.10 15.19
CA THR A 61 35.84 18.12 15.32
C THR A 61 35.29 17.10 14.33
N ILE A 62 35.10 15.87 14.78
CA ILE A 62 34.36 14.87 14.02
C ILE A 62 32.94 15.40 13.93
N ALA A 63 32.60 15.96 12.78
CA ALA A 63 31.22 16.17 12.41
C ALA A 63 30.58 14.77 12.42
N MET A 64 29.83 14.47 13.47
CA MET A 64 28.88 13.36 13.43
C MET A 64 27.90 13.75 12.33
N GLU A 65 28.15 13.25 11.12
CA GLU A 65 27.18 13.20 10.05
C GLU A 65 25.98 12.50 10.66
N VAL A 66 25.00 13.29 11.14
CA VAL A 66 23.69 12.79 11.53
C VAL A 66 23.10 12.28 10.24
N THR A 67 23.42 11.03 9.93
CA THR A 67 22.89 10.27 8.82
C THR A 67 21.43 10.09 9.19
N THR A 68 20.63 11.09 8.81
CA THR A 68 19.20 11.09 8.99
C THR A 68 18.70 10.05 8.00
N GLU A 69 18.65 8.80 8.46
CA GLU A 69 18.14 7.70 7.67
C GLU A 69 16.73 8.08 7.21
N LYS A 70 16.55 8.18 5.91
CA LYS A 70 15.30 8.64 5.33
C LYS A 70 14.22 7.61 5.61
N VAL A 71 13.21 7.99 6.39
CA VAL A 71 12.09 7.10 6.73
C VAL A 71 11.05 7.16 5.62
N CYS A 72 10.93 6.09 4.84
CA CYS A 72 9.89 5.90 3.84
C CYS A 72 8.67 5.19 4.43
N GLU A 73 7.52 5.35 3.78
CA GLU A 73 6.31 4.60 4.13
C GLU A 73 6.49 3.11 3.83
N ALA A 74 6.05 2.27 4.76
CA ALA A 74 6.15 0.83 4.62
C ALA A 74 5.01 0.32 3.72
N THR A 75 5.36 -0.23 2.56
CA THR A 75 4.43 -1.00 1.71
C THR A 75 4.34 -2.47 2.13
N SER A 76 5.24 -2.93 2.99
CA SER A 76 5.21 -4.27 3.60
C SER A 76 5.82 -4.19 4.99
N THR A 77 5.39 -5.05 5.91
CA THR A 77 5.98 -5.15 7.25
C THR A 77 6.26 -6.62 7.60
N ALA A 78 6.84 -6.87 8.78
CA ALA A 78 7.03 -8.24 9.26
C ALA A 78 5.71 -9.01 9.45
N THR A 79 4.59 -8.30 9.63
CA THR A 79 3.28 -8.90 9.92
C THR A 79 2.25 -8.68 8.81
N CYS A 80 2.36 -7.60 8.04
CA CYS A 80 1.45 -7.30 6.94
C CYS A 80 2.08 -7.62 5.57
N PRO A 81 1.32 -8.25 4.66
CA PRO A 81 1.80 -8.57 3.32
C PRO A 81 2.10 -7.32 2.49
N ASP A 82 2.83 -7.49 1.38
CA ASP A 82 3.08 -6.38 0.45
C ASP A 82 1.76 -5.80 -0.07
N LEU A 83 1.59 -4.49 0.11
CA LEU A 83 0.42 -3.71 -0.27
C LEU A 83 0.21 -3.73 -1.78
N ALA A 84 1.27 -3.92 -2.58
CA ALA A 84 1.16 -4.11 -4.02
C ALA A 84 0.26 -5.30 -4.40
N ASN A 85 0.19 -6.33 -3.55
CA ASN A 85 -0.65 -7.51 -3.79
C ASN A 85 -2.16 -7.24 -3.65
N PHE A 86 -2.56 -6.08 -3.12
CA PHE A 86 -3.97 -5.70 -3.01
C PHE A 86 -4.49 -5.03 -4.28
N PHE A 87 -3.61 -4.63 -5.19
CA PHE A 87 -4.03 -4.07 -6.48
C PHE A 87 -4.53 -5.18 -7.40
N ILE A 88 -5.76 -5.03 -7.92
CA ILE A 88 -6.37 -6.00 -8.85
C ILE A 88 -5.69 -5.98 -10.22
N SER A 89 -5.16 -4.82 -10.60
CA SER A 89 -4.40 -4.59 -11.82
C SER A 89 -2.96 -4.22 -11.47
N PRO A 90 -1.98 -4.44 -12.38
CA PRO A 90 -0.59 -4.06 -12.11
C PRO A 90 -0.45 -2.59 -11.67
N THR A 91 0.40 -2.36 -10.68
CA THR A 91 0.75 -1.04 -10.14
C THR A 91 2.16 -0.63 -10.57
N GLU A 92 2.42 0.67 -10.62
CA GLU A 92 3.74 1.25 -10.88
C GLU A 92 4.38 1.66 -9.56
N ILE A 93 5.68 1.38 -9.39
CA ILE A 93 6.48 1.91 -8.29
C ILE A 93 7.23 3.13 -8.81
N ILE A 94 6.89 4.31 -8.29
CA ILE A 94 7.58 5.57 -8.61
C ILE A 94 8.51 5.98 -7.46
N GLN A 95 9.65 6.58 -7.79
CA GLN A 95 10.55 7.17 -6.80
C GLN A 95 10.18 8.63 -6.61
N GLN A 96 9.60 8.97 -5.47
CA GLN A 96 9.31 10.36 -5.11
C GLN A 96 10.11 10.72 -3.86
N ASP A 97 10.94 11.74 -3.98
CA ASP A 97 11.85 12.15 -2.89
C ASP A 97 12.68 10.95 -2.35
N GLY A 98 13.15 10.04 -3.21
CA GLY A 98 13.95 8.87 -2.81
C GLY A 98 13.19 7.76 -2.07
N CYS A 99 11.86 7.88 -1.94
CA CYS A 99 11.01 6.81 -1.42
C CYS A 99 10.18 6.18 -2.55
N PRO A 100 10.00 4.85 -2.55
CA PRO A 100 9.11 4.17 -3.47
C PRO A 100 7.63 4.42 -3.09
N TYR A 101 6.81 4.82 -4.04
CA TYR A 101 5.35 4.95 -3.89
C TYR A 101 4.65 4.07 -4.92
N LEU A 102 3.58 3.40 -4.50
CA LEU A 102 2.71 2.65 -5.42
C LEU A 102 1.72 3.62 -6.06
N LYS A 103 1.64 3.57 -7.38
CA LYS A 103 0.71 4.37 -8.20
C LYS A 103 -0.08 3.46 -9.14
N CYS A 104 -1.32 3.81 -9.42
CA CYS A 104 -2.10 3.15 -10.47
C CYS A 104 -1.56 3.53 -11.86
N GLN A 105 -1.62 2.60 -12.82
CA GLN A 105 -1.16 2.87 -14.19
C GLN A 105 -1.96 3.99 -14.85
N GLY A 106 -1.31 4.74 -15.75
CA GLY A 106 -1.99 5.71 -16.62
C GLY A 106 -2.64 6.91 -15.90
N SER A 107 -2.05 7.35 -14.79
CA SER A 107 -2.56 8.46 -13.95
C SER A 107 -3.97 8.24 -13.42
N LYS A 108 -4.34 6.97 -13.22
CA LYS A 108 -5.61 6.62 -12.58
C LYS A 108 -5.48 6.76 -11.07
N LEU A 109 -6.63 6.88 -10.40
CA LEU A 109 -6.69 7.13 -8.96
C LEU A 109 -7.11 5.86 -8.23
N PRO A 110 -6.41 5.49 -7.14
CA PRO A 110 -6.69 4.26 -6.41
C PRO A 110 -8.05 4.35 -5.74
N THR A 111 -8.89 3.34 -5.98
CA THR A 111 -10.20 3.16 -5.36
C THR A 111 -10.15 1.90 -4.49
N PRO A 112 -10.01 2.04 -3.16
CA PRO A 112 -10.06 0.88 -2.28
C PRO A 112 -11.46 0.27 -2.23
N LEU A 113 -11.53 -1.05 -2.14
CA LEU A 113 -12.76 -1.84 -1.99
C LEU A 113 -12.73 -2.57 -0.67
N SER A 114 -13.86 -2.60 0.03
CA SER A 114 -14.07 -3.38 1.24
C SER A 114 -15.50 -3.87 1.37
N ALA A 115 -15.84 -4.50 2.49
CA ALA A 115 -17.15 -5.04 2.79
C ALA A 115 -17.62 -4.71 4.22
N TYR A 116 -18.93 -4.68 4.42
CA TYR A 116 -19.57 -4.26 5.68
C TYR A 116 -19.33 -5.22 6.85
N ASP A 117 -18.95 -6.46 6.59
CA ASP A 117 -18.63 -7.46 7.61
C ASP A 117 -17.18 -7.38 8.15
N VAL A 118 -16.34 -6.55 7.54
CA VAL A 118 -14.92 -6.36 7.87
C VAL A 118 -14.56 -4.89 8.17
N THR A 119 -15.56 -4.12 8.62
CA THR A 119 -15.45 -2.69 8.93
C THR A 119 -16.20 -2.31 10.20
N GLU A 120 -15.76 -1.22 10.83
CA GLU A 120 -16.48 -0.51 11.91
C GLU A 120 -17.53 0.49 11.39
N ILE A 121 -17.64 0.67 10.07
CA ILE A 121 -18.68 1.47 9.43
C ILE A 121 -19.99 0.67 9.42
N PRO A 122 -21.07 1.19 10.05
CA PRO A 122 -22.36 0.51 10.00
C PRO A 122 -22.85 0.39 8.55
N PRO A 123 -23.43 -0.76 8.16
CA PRO A 123 -24.07 -0.86 6.86
C PRO A 123 -25.20 0.15 6.76
N PRO A 124 -25.49 0.66 5.55
CA PRO A 124 -26.68 1.48 5.32
C PRO A 124 -27.94 0.66 5.61
N ASP A 125 -29.07 1.34 5.76
CA ASP A 125 -30.36 0.69 5.89
C ASP A 125 -30.59 -0.33 4.74
N ALA A 126 -31.44 -1.34 4.97
CA ALA A 126 -31.57 -2.61 4.24
C ALA A 126 -31.80 -2.56 2.70
N SER A 127 -31.66 -1.40 2.06
CA SER A 127 -31.81 -1.15 0.62
C SER A 127 -30.49 -1.23 -0.18
N TYR A 128 -29.40 -1.76 0.36
CA TYR A 128 -28.15 -1.92 -0.39
C TYR A 128 -28.06 -3.28 -1.12
N GLU A 129 -27.53 -3.25 -2.33
CA GLU A 129 -27.52 -4.44 -3.21
C GLU A 129 -26.33 -5.38 -2.94
N THR A 130 -25.22 -4.81 -2.45
CA THR A 130 -23.93 -5.49 -2.33
C THR A 130 -23.37 -5.38 -0.93
N THR A 131 -22.76 -6.45 -0.41
CA THR A 131 -22.05 -6.40 0.87
C THR A 131 -20.75 -5.60 0.80
N ALA A 132 -20.27 -5.32 -0.41
CA ALA A 132 -19.08 -4.52 -0.67
C ALA A 132 -19.42 -3.06 -0.98
N PHE A 133 -18.49 -2.16 -0.66
CA PHE A 133 -18.54 -0.74 -0.94
C PHE A 133 -17.17 -0.23 -1.37
N ASN A 134 -17.17 0.85 -2.15
CA ASN A 134 -15.96 1.56 -2.53
C ASN A 134 -15.64 2.63 -1.48
N ILE A 135 -14.37 2.79 -1.16
CA ILE A 135 -13.89 4.02 -0.54
C ILE A 135 -13.60 4.98 -1.69
N ASN A 136 -14.26 6.13 -1.69
CA ASN A 136 -14.22 7.01 -2.85
C ASN A 136 -12.79 7.50 -3.12
N PRO A 137 -12.31 7.45 -4.37
CA PRO A 137 -10.98 7.89 -4.72
C PRO A 137 -10.84 9.41 -4.51
N PRO A 138 -9.60 9.94 -4.45
CA PRO A 138 -9.39 11.36 -4.70
C PRO A 138 -9.99 11.76 -6.06
N THR A 139 -10.34 13.02 -6.24
CA THR A 139 -10.82 13.56 -7.52
C THR A 139 -9.67 13.92 -8.46
N THR A 140 -8.48 14.22 -7.90
CA THR A 140 -7.28 14.59 -8.66
C THR A 140 -6.01 14.02 -8.04
N ASP A 141 -4.93 13.90 -8.84
CA ASP A 141 -3.59 13.58 -8.32
C ASP A 141 -3.10 14.63 -7.29
N ALA A 142 -3.52 15.89 -7.43
CA ALA A 142 -3.15 16.96 -6.51
C ALA A 142 -3.79 16.77 -5.12
N GLU A 143 -5.03 16.29 -5.08
CA GLU A 143 -5.75 15.94 -3.85
C GLU A 143 -5.14 14.72 -3.15
N LEU A 144 -4.67 13.74 -3.92
CA LEU A 144 -3.97 12.57 -3.38
C LEU A 144 -2.69 12.94 -2.62
N GLY A 145 -2.01 14.03 -3.02
CA GLY A 145 -0.80 14.50 -2.36
C GLY A 145 0.40 13.54 -2.48
N GLY A 146 0.36 12.58 -3.40
CA GLY A 146 1.42 11.62 -3.71
C GLY A 146 1.23 10.23 -3.10
N SER A 147 0.78 10.12 -1.84
CA SER A 147 0.61 8.82 -1.16
C SER A 147 -0.84 8.49 -0.87
N PHE A 148 -1.35 7.42 -1.49
CA PHE A 148 -2.66 6.87 -1.15
C PHE A 148 -2.69 6.23 0.24
N ILE A 149 -1.54 5.76 0.74
CA ILE A 149 -1.41 5.23 2.11
C ILE A 149 -1.76 6.33 3.10
N ASN A 150 -1.17 7.52 2.95
CA ASN A 150 -1.49 8.65 3.83
C ASN A 150 -2.89 9.21 3.63
N TYR A 151 -3.34 9.27 2.37
CA TYR A 151 -4.65 9.80 1.99
C TYR A 151 -5.78 8.99 2.63
N PHE A 152 -5.74 7.66 2.53
CA PHE A 152 -6.72 6.75 3.13
C PHE A 152 -6.38 6.34 4.57
N GLY A 153 -5.25 6.81 5.11
CA GLY A 153 -4.78 6.42 6.44
C GLY A 153 -4.62 4.90 6.58
N ILE A 154 -3.97 4.28 5.59
CA ILE A 154 -3.72 2.83 5.57
C ILE A 154 -2.66 2.51 6.62
N ILE A 155 -3.02 1.65 7.57
CA ILE A 155 -2.14 1.20 8.64
C ILE A 155 -2.09 -0.32 8.67
N CYS A 156 -0.95 -0.87 9.09
CA CYS A 156 -0.84 -2.29 9.42
C CYS A 156 -1.34 -2.49 10.86
N ASP A 157 -2.49 -3.13 11.03
CA ASP A 157 -3.08 -3.43 12.33
C ASP A 157 -3.15 -4.96 12.52
N GLY A 158 -2.20 -5.49 13.28
CA GLY A 158 -1.97 -6.92 13.38
C GLY A 158 -1.40 -7.49 12.08
N THR A 159 -2.20 -8.27 11.36
CA THR A 159 -1.84 -8.91 10.08
C THR A 159 -2.53 -8.31 8.87
N ASP A 160 -3.43 -7.34 9.09
CA ASP A 160 -4.27 -6.79 8.05
C ASP A 160 -3.95 -5.32 7.82
N TRP A 161 -4.01 -4.89 6.56
CA TRP A 161 -4.09 -3.48 6.22
C TRP A 161 -5.49 -2.95 6.54
N LYS A 162 -5.56 -1.87 7.31
CA LYS A 162 -6.81 -1.18 7.65
C LYS A 162 -6.78 0.25 7.12
N ILE A 163 -7.87 0.69 6.52
CA ILE A 163 -8.16 2.08 6.13
C ILE A 163 -8.77 2.79 7.34
N THR A 164 -8.38 4.04 7.57
CA THR A 164 -8.86 4.85 8.70
C THR A 164 -9.31 6.27 8.32
N LYS A 165 -9.13 6.69 7.07
CA LYS A 165 -9.61 7.98 6.55
C LYS A 165 -10.48 7.79 5.33
N TYR A 166 -11.51 8.62 5.21
CA TYR A 166 -12.50 8.58 4.15
C TYR A 166 -12.73 9.99 3.59
N PRO A 167 -11.72 10.64 2.98
CA PRO A 167 -11.82 12.07 2.66
C PRO A 167 -13.01 12.42 1.74
N ASN A 168 -13.42 11.48 0.86
CA ASN A 168 -14.57 11.61 -0.03
C ASN A 168 -15.72 10.64 0.31
N GLY A 169 -15.71 10.09 1.53
CA GLY A 169 -16.68 9.10 2.00
C GLY A 169 -16.56 7.74 1.32
N ILE A 170 -17.63 6.96 1.42
CA ILE A 170 -17.77 5.66 0.76
C ILE A 170 -18.96 5.68 -0.21
N ALA A 171 -18.94 4.80 -1.21
CA ALA A 171 -20.03 4.61 -2.14
C ALA A 171 -20.49 3.15 -2.21
N TYR A 172 -21.80 2.94 -2.15
CA TYR A 172 -22.45 1.64 -2.30
C TYR A 172 -23.61 1.72 -3.30
N GLN A 173 -24.05 0.58 -3.81
CA GLN A 173 -25.10 0.53 -4.84
C GLN A 173 -26.51 0.45 -4.24
N VAL A 174 -27.39 1.32 -4.74
CA VAL A 174 -28.84 1.36 -4.47
C VAL A 174 -29.57 1.52 -5.80
N ALA A 175 -30.41 0.55 -6.15
CA ALA A 175 -31.16 0.54 -7.41
C ALA A 175 -30.27 0.83 -8.64
N GLY A 176 -29.10 0.19 -8.70
CA GLY A 176 -28.10 0.35 -9.76
C GLY A 176 -27.34 1.69 -9.78
N ASN A 177 -27.51 2.57 -8.79
CA ASN A 177 -26.78 3.84 -8.67
C ASN A 177 -25.85 3.82 -7.47
N PHE A 178 -24.68 4.46 -7.58
CA PHE A 178 -23.81 4.68 -6.44
C PHE A 178 -24.33 5.84 -5.59
N VAL A 179 -24.49 5.59 -4.29
CA VAL A 179 -24.83 6.59 -3.28
C VAL A 179 -23.61 6.82 -2.41
N THR A 180 -23.18 8.08 -2.30
CA THR A 180 -22.06 8.49 -1.44
C THR A 180 -22.57 8.91 -0.06
N VAL A 181 -21.87 8.46 0.99
CA VAL A 181 -22.11 8.84 2.38
C VAL A 181 -20.78 9.00 3.13
N GLY A 182 -20.77 9.85 4.16
CA GLY A 182 -19.60 10.03 5.05
C GLY A 182 -18.47 10.89 4.47
N ASP A 183 -18.75 11.71 3.46
CA ASP A 183 -17.85 12.73 2.91
C ASP A 183 -17.71 13.97 3.82
N ASP A 184 -18.39 13.96 4.97
CA ASP A 184 -18.29 14.94 6.05
C ASP A 184 -17.24 14.57 7.11
N GLY A 185 -16.49 13.49 6.91
CA GLY A 185 -15.51 12.96 7.86
C GLY A 185 -16.10 12.13 9.00
N SER A 186 -17.42 11.85 9.00
CA SER A 186 -18.09 11.05 10.04
C SER A 186 -17.56 9.62 10.19
N PHE A 187 -16.85 9.11 9.18
CA PHE A 187 -16.22 7.79 9.23
C PHE A 187 -14.74 7.81 9.58
N ASP A 188 -14.09 8.98 9.64
CA ASP A 188 -12.68 9.06 9.98
C ASP A 188 -12.40 8.46 11.37
N GLY A 189 -11.33 7.67 11.45
CA GLY A 189 -10.95 6.89 12.63
C GLY A 189 -11.61 5.52 12.72
N LYS A 190 -12.69 5.24 11.98
CA LYS A 190 -13.25 3.89 11.88
C LYS A 190 -12.31 3.01 11.07
N LYS A 191 -12.07 1.79 11.53
CA LYS A 191 -11.20 0.82 10.85
C LYS A 191 -12.00 0.00 9.84
N THR A 192 -11.51 -0.03 8.61
CA THR A 192 -12.03 -0.89 7.53
C THR A 192 -10.91 -1.75 6.99
N MET A 193 -11.10 -3.07 6.90
CA MET A 193 -10.10 -3.93 6.26
C MET A 193 -9.95 -3.57 4.78
N LEU A 194 -8.72 -3.37 4.32
CA LEU A 194 -8.44 -3.21 2.90
C LEU A 194 -8.65 -4.56 2.21
N GLY A 195 -9.69 -4.67 1.37
CA GLY A 195 -9.95 -5.88 0.60
C GLY A 195 -9.16 -5.92 -0.70
N ALA A 196 -9.25 -4.84 -1.47
CA ALA A 196 -8.53 -4.67 -2.73
C ALA A 196 -8.40 -3.19 -3.10
N ILE A 197 -7.59 -2.89 -4.10
CA ILE A 197 -7.45 -1.58 -4.73
C ILE A 197 -7.67 -1.75 -6.23
N GLN A 198 -8.58 -0.95 -6.79
CA GLN A 198 -8.86 -0.90 -8.22
C GLN A 198 -8.69 0.51 -8.78
N TRP A 199 -8.76 0.64 -10.09
CA TRP A 199 -8.69 1.90 -10.82
C TRP A 199 -9.29 1.78 -12.23
#